data_AF-A0A2V6P7Z0-F1
#
_entry.id   AF-A0A2V6P7Z0-F1
#
_cell.length_a   1.000
_cell.length_b   1.000
_cell.length_c   1.000
_cell.angle_alpha   90.00
_cell.angle_beta   90.00
_cell.angle_gamma   90.00
#
_symmetry.space_group_name_H-M   'P 1'
#
loop_
_entity.id
_entity.type
_entity.pdbx_description
1 polymer ?
#
loop_
_entity_poly.entity_id
_entity_poly.type
_entity_poly.pdbx_seq_one_letter_code
_entity_poly.pdbx_strand_id
1 'polypeptide(L)'
;AGTSNWGAYGVVAALARLSGRDLLHTPEAEARLIEACVDAGACDGVTRRSEPTVDGLSIEVHGAIVTLLRQIAREASRGSTSNKRSRMPRAAPR
;
A
#
# COMPACT_ATOMS: atom_id res chain seq x y z
N ALA A 1 -11.55 -9.62 -9.36
CA ALA A 1 -11.02 -8.43 -10.07
C ALA A 1 -9.66 -8.07 -9.48
N GLY A 2 -8.76 -7.50 -10.28
CA GLY A 2 -7.46 -7.00 -9.83
C GLY A 2 -6.92 -6.00 -10.85
N THR A 3 -6.39 -4.87 -10.37
CA THR A 3 -5.83 -3.80 -11.21
C THR A 3 -4.30 -3.77 -11.04
N SER A 4 -3.59 -3.25 -12.05
CA SER A 4 -2.12 -3.05 -11.95
C SER A 4 -1.76 -2.10 -10.81
N ASN A 5 -2.59 -1.08 -10.55
CA ASN A 5 -2.45 -0.15 -9.43
C ASN A 5 -2.38 -0.88 -8.09
N TRP A 6 -3.33 -1.79 -7.83
CA TRP A 6 -3.35 -2.54 -6.57
C TRP A 6 -2.13 -3.45 -6.41
N GLY A 7 -1.65 -4.04 -7.50
CA GLY A 7 -0.40 -4.79 -7.51
C GLY A 7 0.79 -3.92 -7.11
N ALA A 8 0.91 -2.73 -7.70
CA ALA A 8 1.96 -1.77 -7.33
C ALA A 8 1.85 -1.33 -5.87
N TYR A 9 0.64 -1.03 -5.38
CA TYR A 9 0.42 -0.62 -3.99
C TYR A 9 0.75 -1.76 -3.00
N GLY A 10 0.49 -3.02 -3.40
CA GLY A 10 0.90 -4.20 -2.65
C GLY A 10 2.43 -4.31 -2.51
N VAL A 11 3.18 -4.02 -3.58
CA VAL A 11 4.65 -3.93 -3.53
C VAL A 11 5.10 -2.82 -2.57
N VAL A 12 4.48 -1.63 -2.66
CA VAL A 12 4.76 -0.52 -1.73
C VAL A 12 4.46 -0.92 -0.27
N ALA A 13 3.41 -1.71 -0.02
CA ALA A 13 3.07 -2.21 1.32
C ALA A 13 4.11 -3.17 1.86
N ALA A 14 4.64 -4.06 1.02
CA ALA A 14 5.74 -4.94 1.40
C ALA A 14 7.02 -4.13 1.73
N LEU A 15 7.34 -3.11 0.92
CA LEU A 15 8.49 -2.24 1.16
C LEU A 15 8.33 -1.39 2.44
N ALA A 16 7.13 -0.88 2.70
CA ALA A 16 6.81 -0.15 3.93
C ALA A 16 7.14 -1.01 5.17
N ARG A 17 6.78 -2.29 5.12
CA ARG A 17 7.07 -3.25 6.19
C ARG A 17 8.55 -3.54 6.35
N LEU A 18 9.25 -3.83 5.25
CA LEU A 18 10.68 -4.17 5.27
C LEU A 18 11.54 -2.98 5.75
N SER A 19 11.13 -1.76 5.40
CA SER A 19 11.85 -0.54 5.78
C SER A 19 11.42 0.06 7.12
N GLY A 20 10.27 -0.35 7.68
CA GLY A 20 9.69 0.25 8.89
C GLY A 20 9.18 1.68 8.67
N ARG A 21 8.93 2.09 7.43
CA ARG A 21 8.48 3.44 7.05
C ARG A 21 7.05 3.39 6.51
N ASP A 22 6.23 4.41 6.78
CA ASP A 22 4.93 4.56 6.10
C ASP A 22 5.18 5.07 4.67
N LEU A 23 5.03 4.19 3.68
CA LEU A 23 5.27 4.49 2.26
C LEU A 23 3.99 4.53 1.42
N LEU A 24 2.86 4.07 1.97
CA LEU A 24 1.60 4.11 1.23
C LEU A 24 1.01 5.51 1.24
N HIS A 25 0.35 5.88 0.14
CA HIS A 25 -0.54 7.04 0.10
C HIS A 25 -1.85 6.73 0.87
N THR A 26 -2.72 7.73 1.01
CA THR A 26 -4.01 7.61 1.73
C THR A 26 -5.18 7.44 0.75
N PRO A 27 -6.34 6.91 1.17
CA PRO A 27 -7.53 6.82 0.31
C PRO A 27 -7.93 8.16 -0.32
N GLU A 28 -7.78 9.25 0.43
CA GLU A 28 -8.07 10.60 -0.05
C GLU A 28 -7.05 11.05 -1.11
N ALA A 29 -5.79 10.61 -0.99
CA ALA A 29 -4.78 10.85 -2.01
C ALA A 29 -5.05 10.02 -3.27
N GLU A 30 -5.50 8.77 -3.13
CA GLU A 30 -5.91 7.93 -4.27
C GLU A 30 -7.06 8.58 -5.04
N ALA A 31 -8.06 9.10 -4.31
CA ALA A 31 -9.17 9.78 -4.94
C ALA A 31 -8.69 11.00 -5.76
N ARG A 32 -7.86 11.86 -5.16
CA ARG A 32 -7.29 13.02 -5.87
C ARG A 32 -6.42 12.62 -7.07
N LEU A 33 -5.71 11.50 -7.01
CA LEU A 33 -4.90 11.01 -8.13
C LEU A 33 -5.79 10.55 -9.29
N ILE A 34 -6.87 9.83 -9.02
CA ILE A 34 -7.83 9.40 -10.04
C ILE A 34 -8.53 10.61 -10.66
N GLU A 35 -9.02 11.55 -9.85
CA GLU A 35 -9.63 12.80 -10.31
C GLU A 35 -8.68 13.60 -11.19
N ALA A 36 -7.41 13.78 -10.75
CA ALA A 36 -6.41 14.48 -11.54
C ALA A 36 -6.10 13.81 -12.88
N CYS A 37 -6.14 12.47 -12.96
CA CYS A 37 -5.99 11.76 -14.23
C CYS A 37 -7.17 12.05 -15.16
N VAL A 38 -8.39 12.04 -14.65
CA VAL A 38 -9.60 12.37 -15.43
C VAL A 38 -9.54 13.82 -15.92
N ASP A 39 -9.19 14.76 -15.05
CA ASP A 39 -9.02 16.18 -15.40
C ASP A 39 -7.93 16.40 -16.47
N ALA A 40 -6.90 15.55 -16.49
CA ALA A 40 -5.87 15.54 -17.51
C ALA A 40 -6.29 14.88 -18.83
N GLY A 41 -7.55 14.40 -18.93
CA GLY A 41 -8.12 13.80 -20.13
C GLY A 41 -8.02 12.27 -20.20
N ALA A 42 -7.71 11.58 -19.09
CA ALA A 42 -7.76 10.13 -19.06
C ALA A 42 -9.21 9.61 -19.19
N CYS A 43 -9.34 8.42 -19.78
CA CYS A 43 -10.57 7.65 -19.83
C CYS A 43 -10.33 6.28 -19.20
N ASP A 44 -11.38 5.73 -18.59
CA ASP A 44 -11.37 4.36 -18.10
C ASP A 44 -11.24 3.36 -19.27
N GLY A 45 -10.32 2.39 -19.13
CA GLY A 45 -10.01 1.42 -20.18
C GLY A 45 -11.15 0.45 -20.51
N VAL A 46 -12.07 0.22 -19.57
CA VAL A 46 -13.22 -0.68 -19.69
C VAL A 46 -14.45 0.10 -20.15
N THR A 47 -14.82 1.18 -19.46
CA THR A 47 -16.06 1.92 -19.77
C THR A 47 -15.89 2.86 -20.95
N ARG A 48 -14.65 3.20 -21.31
CA ARG A 48 -14.28 4.16 -22.37
C ARG A 48 -14.82 5.57 -22.13
N ARG A 49 -15.19 5.90 -20.89
CA ARG A 49 -15.66 7.23 -20.49
C ARG A 49 -14.60 7.95 -19.67
N SER A 50 -14.64 9.28 -19.74
CA SER A 50 -13.87 10.13 -18.83
C SER A 50 -14.69 10.28 -17.55
N GLU A 51 -14.45 9.37 -16.61
CA GLU A 51 -15.15 9.26 -15.34
C GLU A 51 -14.18 8.73 -14.28
N PRO A 52 -14.42 8.98 -12.98
CA PRO A 52 -13.50 8.60 -11.90
C PRO A 52 -13.57 7.10 -11.58
N THR A 53 -13.26 6.28 -12.56
CA THR A 53 -13.14 4.84 -12.45
C THR A 53 -11.80 4.38 -13.04
N VAL A 54 -11.30 3.24 -12.55
CA VAL A 54 -10.17 2.54 -13.16
C VAL A 54 -10.52 1.07 -13.26
N ASP A 55 -10.35 0.50 -14.45
CA ASP A 55 -10.78 -0.85 -14.83
C ASP A 55 -12.28 -1.11 -14.56
N GLY A 56 -13.11 -0.07 -14.72
CA GLY A 56 -14.55 -0.10 -14.46
C GLY A 56 -14.93 -0.13 -12.98
N LEU A 57 -13.97 0.05 -12.06
CA LEU A 57 -14.21 0.11 -10.62
C LEU A 57 -14.18 1.56 -10.13
N SER A 58 -15.12 1.91 -9.26
CA SER A 58 -15.26 3.26 -8.73
C SER A 58 -14.13 3.67 -7.80
N ILE A 59 -13.91 4.97 -7.71
CA ILE A 59 -12.94 5.61 -6.83
C ILE A 59 -13.04 5.14 -5.36
N GLU A 60 -14.24 4.83 -4.86
CA GLU A 60 -14.46 4.32 -3.50
C GLU A 60 -13.87 2.92 -3.32
N VAL A 61 -13.96 2.06 -4.35
CA VAL A 61 -13.36 0.71 -4.31
C VAL A 61 -11.84 0.82 -4.24
N HIS A 62 -11.24 1.71 -5.02
CA HIS A 62 -9.79 1.96 -4.97
C HIS A 62 -9.36 2.48 -3.60
N GLY A 63 -10.09 3.46 -3.04
CA GLY A 63 -9.84 3.97 -1.69
C GLY A 63 -9.97 2.90 -0.59
N ALA A 64 -10.92 1.97 -0.72
CA ALA A 64 -11.08 0.86 0.21
C ALA A 64 -9.89 -0.12 0.15
N ILE A 65 -9.38 -0.42 -1.04
CA ILE A 65 -8.19 -1.27 -1.21
C ILE A 65 -6.95 -0.60 -0.61
N VAL A 66 -6.76 0.70 -0.84
CA VAL A 66 -5.66 1.47 -0.22
C VAL A 66 -5.77 1.43 1.30
N THR A 67 -6.96 1.61 1.87
CA THR A 67 -7.21 1.49 3.32
C THR A 67 -6.77 0.12 3.83
N LEU A 68 -7.20 -0.96 3.17
CA LEU A 68 -6.87 -2.33 3.55
C LEU A 68 -5.35 -2.57 3.52
N LEU A 69 -4.67 -2.20 2.44
CA LEU A 69 -3.23 -2.38 2.30
C LEU A 69 -2.44 -1.61 3.37
N ARG A 70 -2.89 -0.41 3.75
CA ARG A 70 -2.30 0.36 4.85
C ARG A 70 -2.41 -0.39 6.19
N GLN A 71 -3.57 -1.00 6.48
CA GLN A 71 -3.73 -1.78 7.70
C GLN A 71 -2.82 -3.02 7.71
N ILE A 72 -2.77 -3.76 6.60
CA ILE A 72 -1.88 -4.93 6.45
C ILE A 72 -0.41 -4.54 6.63
N ALA A 73 0.01 -3.38 6.13
CA ALA A 73 1.37 -2.88 6.30
C ALA A 73 1.71 -2.54 7.77
N ARG A 74 0.72 -2.01 8.52
CA ARG A 74 0.87 -1.57 9.92
C ARG A 74 0.75 -2.70 10.95
N GLU A 75 -0.07 -3.71 10.70
CA GLU A 75 -0.30 -4.78 11.68
C GLU A 75 0.92 -5.68 11.85
N ALA A 76 1.59 -6.06 10.77
CA ALA A 76 2.73 -6.96 10.90
C ALA A 76 4.03 -6.28 11.33
N SER A 77 4.12 -4.95 11.23
CA SER A 77 5.22 -4.21 11.85
C SER A 77 5.18 -4.30 13.38
N ARG A 78 4.03 -4.67 13.98
CA ARG A 78 3.90 -5.00 15.42
C ARG A 78 4.37 -6.41 15.79
N GLY A 79 4.53 -7.32 14.82
CA GLY A 79 4.94 -8.70 15.05
C GLY A 79 6.46 -8.94 15.13
N SER A 80 7.28 -7.93 14.79
CA SER A 80 8.74 -8.11 14.67
C SER A 80 9.54 -7.68 15.92
N THR A 81 8.88 -7.29 17.02
CA THR A 81 9.57 -6.81 18.23
C THR A 81 9.90 -7.90 19.27
N SER A 82 9.71 -9.18 18.95
CA SER A 82 10.10 -10.29 19.83
C SER A 82 11.19 -11.19 19.21
N ASN A 83 12.41 -10.64 19.08
CA ASN A 83 13.61 -11.47 19.15
C ASN A 83 14.68 -10.72 19.96
N LYS A 84 14.44 -10.58 21.26
CA LYS A 84 15.46 -10.14 22.22
C LYS A 84 16.53 -11.23 22.32
N ARG A 85 17.72 -10.89 21.81
CA ARG A 85 19.04 -11.40 22.19
C ARG A 85 19.04 -12.33 23.43
N SER A 86 19.17 -13.63 23.20
CA SER A 86 19.75 -14.60 24.14
C SER A 86 20.56 -15.56 23.26
N ARG A 87 21.84 -15.85 23.43
CA ARG A 87 22.74 -15.90 24.59
C ARG A 87 24.15 -15.49 24.13
N MET A 88 24.94 -14.93 25.05
CA MET A 88 26.35 -15.29 25.32
C MET A 88 26.96 -14.23 26.26
N PRO A 89 27.32 -14.56 27.51
CA PRO A 89 28.41 -13.88 28.18
C PRO A 89 29.74 -14.58 27.86
N ARG A 90 30.71 -13.72 27.56
CA ARG A 90 32.14 -13.92 27.28
C ARG A 90 32.83 -15.08 28.02
N ALA A 91 33.69 -15.78 27.29
CA ALA A 91 34.80 -16.54 27.85
C ALA A 91 35.77 -15.61 28.61
N ALA A 92 36.19 -16.04 29.81
CA ALA A 92 37.25 -15.39 30.58
C ALA A 92 38.62 -15.97 30.16
N PRO A 93 39.69 -15.15 30.11
CA PRO A 93 41.05 -15.65 29.90
C PRO A 93 41.63 -16.25 31.20
N ARG A 94 42.66 -17.09 30.98
CA ARG A 94 43.26 -18.11 31.85
C ARG A 94 43.66 -17.65 33.25
#